data_AF-A0A0F9MQT7-F1
#
_entry.id   AF-A0A0F9MQT7-F1
#
_cell.length_a   1.000
_cell.length_b   1.000
_cell.length_c   1.000
_cell.angle_alpha   90.00
_cell.angle_beta   90.00
_cell.angle_gamma   90.00
#
_symmetry.space_group_name_H-M   'P 1'
#
loop_
_entity.id
_entity.type
_entity.pdbx_description
1 polymer ?
#
loop_
_entity_poly.entity_id
_entity_poly.type
_entity_poly.pdbx_seq_one_letter_code
_entity_poly.pdbx_strand_id
1 'polypeptide(L)'
;MNKKGQMDMMSTIIGIFMLVIVGVVLMTTSAQLVGDTTNTQAAANASFTGANATTTNIQGKFWSDLVVYNVTNDQIIGSGNYTLTNNVVVDGEETARLEKHAPLALQAGHTWLISGTIQPTTYISGSGGRAIANLIVIFFAIAIMIVALTPTLKNKFLDNIGK
;
A
#
# COMPACT_ATOMS: atom_id res chain seq x y z
N MET A 1 -44.12 -32.44 6.32
CA MET A 1 -42.97 -31.53 6.50
C MET A 1 -42.13 -31.54 5.22
N ASN A 2 -42.07 -30.40 4.53
CA ASN A 2 -41.49 -30.28 3.20
C ASN A 2 -39.95 -30.16 3.27
N LYS A 3 -39.26 -31.31 3.35
CA LYS A 3 -37.78 -31.37 3.46
C LYS A 3 -37.05 -30.74 2.25
N LYS A 4 -37.74 -30.57 1.12
CA LYS A 4 -37.18 -29.97 -0.11
C LYS A 4 -36.93 -28.46 0.05
N GLY A 5 -37.85 -27.73 0.67
CA GLY A 5 -37.68 -26.29 0.92
C GLY A 5 -36.60 -25.98 1.96
N GLN A 6 -36.38 -26.90 2.92
CA GLN A 6 -35.33 -26.77 3.92
C GLN A 6 -33.92 -27.00 3.33
N MET A 7 -33.77 -27.98 2.42
CA MET A 7 -32.50 -28.25 1.74
C MET A 7 -32.07 -27.11 0.80
N ASP A 8 -33.00 -26.52 0.05
CA ASP A 8 -32.71 -25.39 -0.86
C ASP A 8 -32.30 -24.13 -0.08
N MET A 9 -32.96 -23.89 1.05
CA MET A 9 -32.64 -22.75 1.91
C MET A 9 -31.27 -22.93 2.59
N MET A 10 -30.92 -24.13 3.03
CA MET A 10 -29.62 -24.42 3.65
C MET A 10 -28.47 -24.33 2.63
N SER A 11 -28.67 -24.84 1.41
CA SER A 11 -27.73 -24.70 0.28
C SER A 11 -27.47 -23.23 -0.07
N THR A 12 -28.55 -22.44 -0.16
CA THR A 12 -28.48 -21.01 -0.46
C THR A 12 -27.74 -20.23 0.63
N ILE A 13 -28.01 -20.52 1.91
CA ILE A 13 -27.35 -19.86 3.05
C ILE A 13 -25.85 -20.19 3.05
N ILE A 14 -25.47 -21.45 2.85
CA ILE A 14 -24.07 -21.87 2.79
C ILE A 14 -23.34 -21.20 1.60
N GLY A 15 -23.99 -21.15 0.43
CA GLY A 15 -23.43 -20.49 -0.75
C GLY A 15 -23.20 -18.99 -0.53
N ILE A 16 -24.14 -18.29 0.11
CA ILE A 16 -24.00 -16.88 0.47
C ILE A 16 -22.89 -16.70 1.50
N PHE A 17 -22.82 -17.56 2.51
CA PHE A 17 -21.79 -17.48 3.55
C PHE A 17 -20.38 -17.64 2.97
N MET A 18 -20.19 -18.61 2.07
CA MET A 18 -18.94 -18.80 1.33
C MET A 18 -18.60 -17.57 0.48
N LEU A 19 -19.57 -16.99 -0.22
CA LEU A 19 -19.38 -15.80 -1.04
C LEU A 19 -18.97 -14.59 -0.19
N VAL A 20 -19.56 -14.41 0.99
CA VAL A 20 -19.18 -13.34 1.93
C VAL A 20 -17.74 -13.55 2.41
N ILE A 21 -17.35 -14.76 2.81
CA ILE A 21 -15.97 -15.04 3.26
C ILE A 21 -14.96 -14.73 2.15
N VAL A 22 -15.20 -15.24 0.95
CA VAL A 22 -14.30 -15.00 -0.20
C VAL A 22 -14.25 -13.50 -0.52
N GLY A 23 -15.38 -12.81 -0.51
CA GLY A 23 -15.45 -11.37 -0.72
C GLY A 23 -14.65 -10.57 0.32
N VAL A 24 -14.76 -10.93 1.59
CA VAL A 24 -14.01 -10.30 2.68
C VAL A 24 -12.51 -10.53 2.53
N VAL A 25 -12.08 -11.75 2.20
CA VAL A 25 -10.66 -12.05 1.97
C VAL A 25 -10.10 -11.24 0.81
N LEU A 26 -10.81 -11.21 -0.33
CA LEU A 26 -10.41 -10.40 -1.48
C LEU A 26 -10.33 -8.91 -1.12
N MET A 27 -11.30 -8.41 -0.34
CA MET A 27 -11.31 -7.03 0.13
C MET A 27 -10.12 -6.72 1.03
N THR A 28 -9.72 -7.62 1.94
CA THR A 28 -8.55 -7.39 2.80
C THR A 28 -7.27 -7.23 1.99
N THR A 29 -7.05 -8.07 0.98
CA THR A 29 -5.88 -7.97 0.08
C THR A 29 -5.94 -6.71 -0.78
N SER A 30 -7.10 -6.40 -1.38
CA SER A 30 -7.25 -5.17 -2.19
C SER A 30 -7.09 -3.91 -1.37
N ALA A 31 -7.57 -3.88 -0.13
CA ALA A 31 -7.43 -2.74 0.78
C ALA A 31 -5.96 -2.49 1.14
N GLN A 32 -5.15 -3.55 1.31
CA GLN A 32 -3.71 -3.41 1.52
C GLN A 32 -3.02 -2.81 0.29
N LEU A 33 -3.30 -3.32 -0.92
CA LEU A 33 -2.73 -2.78 -2.15
C LEU A 33 -3.14 -1.31 -2.39
N VAL A 34 -4.39 -0.96 -2.11
CA VAL A 34 -4.87 0.43 -2.14
C VAL A 34 -4.16 1.26 -1.08
N GLY A 35 -3.94 0.71 0.12
CA GLY A 35 -3.17 1.36 1.18
C GLY A 35 -1.74 1.66 0.75
N ASP A 36 -1.04 0.70 0.17
CA ASP A 36 0.35 0.85 -0.30
C ASP A 36 0.46 1.86 -1.45
N THR A 37 -0.57 1.94 -2.30
CA THR A 37 -0.63 2.90 -3.41
C THR A 37 -1.08 4.29 -2.99
N THR A 38 -1.53 4.49 -1.75
CA THR A 38 -2.07 5.79 -1.30
C THR A 38 -1.40 6.38 -0.08
N ASN A 39 -0.62 5.59 0.68
CA ASN A 39 0.05 6.04 1.89
C ASN A 39 1.55 6.17 1.68
N THR A 40 2.12 7.22 2.26
CA THR A 40 3.57 7.33 2.44
C THR A 40 4.03 6.36 3.53
N GLN A 41 5.27 5.90 3.45
CA GLN A 41 5.87 5.01 4.43
C GLN A 41 7.02 5.72 5.14
N ALA A 42 7.29 5.37 6.40
CA ALA A 42 8.49 5.83 7.07
C ALA A 42 9.63 4.85 6.77
N ALA A 43 10.77 5.36 6.33
CA ALA A 43 12.01 4.60 6.25
C ALA A 43 12.88 4.99 7.45
N ALA A 44 13.37 4.01 8.19
CA ALA A 44 14.24 4.22 9.34
C ALA A 44 15.49 3.34 9.19
N ASN A 45 16.66 3.97 9.21
CA ASN A 45 17.98 3.33 9.12
C ASN A 45 18.10 2.37 7.92
N ALA A 46 17.50 2.71 6.79
CA ALA A 46 17.63 1.91 5.57
C ALA A 46 19.08 1.99 5.08
N SER A 47 19.69 0.84 4.77
CA SER A 47 21.08 0.80 4.36
C SER A 47 21.24 1.27 2.91
N PHE A 48 22.12 2.25 2.70
CA PHE A 48 22.50 2.77 1.41
C PHE A 48 23.97 2.51 1.14
N THR A 49 24.24 1.67 0.15
CA THR A 49 25.60 1.37 -0.32
C THR A 49 25.73 1.87 -1.75
N GLY A 50 26.58 2.89 -1.92
CA GLY A 50 26.91 3.49 -3.21
C GLY A 50 28.35 3.99 -3.14
N ALA A 51 29.05 3.93 -4.27
CA ALA A 51 30.38 4.51 -4.40
C ALA A 51 30.29 6.04 -4.42
N ASN A 52 31.40 6.70 -4.10
CA ASN A 52 31.47 8.16 -4.19
C ASN A 52 31.28 8.63 -5.64
N ALA A 53 30.63 9.78 -5.84
CA ALA A 53 30.28 10.35 -7.14
C ALA A 53 29.50 9.39 -8.06
N THR A 54 28.81 8.42 -7.47
CA THR A 54 27.95 7.48 -8.20
C THR A 54 26.50 7.67 -7.74
N THR A 55 25.63 7.85 -8.72
CA THR A 55 24.19 7.97 -8.49
C THR A 55 23.56 6.57 -8.40
N THR A 56 23.00 6.20 -7.26
CA THR A 56 22.40 4.89 -7.01
C THR A 56 20.91 5.03 -6.72
N ASN A 57 20.11 4.09 -7.23
CA ASN A 57 18.67 4.07 -6.98
C ASN A 57 18.40 3.67 -5.52
N ILE A 58 17.45 4.34 -4.90
CA ILE A 58 17.00 4.06 -3.53
C ILE A 58 15.51 3.70 -3.54
N GLN A 59 15.04 3.05 -2.47
CA GLN A 59 13.66 2.58 -2.40
C GLN A 59 12.65 3.73 -2.50
N GLY A 60 11.57 3.52 -3.24
CA GLY A 60 10.53 4.52 -3.43
C GLY A 60 10.87 5.52 -4.52
N LYS A 61 9.87 6.33 -4.89
CA LYS A 61 10.00 7.31 -5.97
C LYS A 61 10.29 8.73 -5.48
N PHE A 62 9.95 9.01 -4.23
CA PHE A 62 10.13 10.31 -3.62
C PHE A 62 10.47 10.17 -2.14
N TRP A 63 11.42 10.97 -1.66
CA TRP A 63 11.76 11.12 -0.25
C TRP A 63 11.54 12.56 0.20
N SER A 64 10.85 12.75 1.32
CA SER A 64 10.82 13.99 2.10
C SER A 64 11.54 13.82 3.43
N ASP A 65 12.09 14.92 3.93
CA ASP A 65 12.77 14.98 5.24
C ASP A 65 13.88 13.94 5.38
N LEU A 66 14.63 13.70 4.28
CA LEU A 66 15.73 12.74 4.25
C LEU A 66 16.84 13.17 5.21
N VAL A 67 17.11 12.33 6.20
CA VAL A 67 18.27 12.41 7.08
C VAL A 67 19.19 11.24 6.79
N VAL A 68 20.46 11.55 6.56
CA VAL A 68 21.50 10.56 6.26
C VAL A 68 22.43 10.48 7.47
N TYR A 69 22.73 9.26 7.91
CA TYR A 69 23.64 8.96 8.99
C TYR A 69 24.81 8.12 8.49
N ASN A 70 25.91 8.14 9.24
CA ASN A 70 27.00 7.19 9.07
C ASN A 70 26.55 5.75 9.44
N VAL A 71 27.39 4.76 9.15
CA VAL A 71 27.07 3.33 9.38
C VAL A 71 26.76 2.99 10.83
N THR A 72 27.34 3.75 11.79
CA THR A 72 27.12 3.52 13.23
C THR A 72 25.94 4.30 13.80
N ASN A 73 25.27 5.12 12.98
CA ASN A 73 24.15 5.98 13.37
C ASN A 73 24.50 7.06 14.42
N ASP A 74 25.77 7.40 14.57
CA ASP A 74 26.25 8.36 15.58
C ASP A 74 26.40 9.77 15.02
N GLN A 75 26.47 9.91 13.69
CA GLN A 75 26.73 11.19 13.03
C GLN A 75 25.78 11.41 11.86
N ILE A 76 25.15 12.58 11.85
CA ILE A 76 24.37 13.06 10.70
C ILE A 76 25.32 13.56 9.62
N ILE A 77 25.17 13.02 8.42
CA ILE A 77 25.85 13.47 7.22
C ILE A 77 25.08 14.66 6.67
N GLY A 78 25.73 15.83 6.62
CA GLY A 78 25.11 17.04 6.09
C GLY A 78 24.79 16.93 4.59
N SER A 79 23.74 17.61 4.14
CA SER A 79 23.26 17.61 2.75
C SER A 79 24.28 18.10 1.72
N GLY A 80 25.34 18.80 2.13
CA GLY A 80 26.45 19.14 1.23
C GLY A 80 27.25 17.93 0.74
N ASN A 81 27.07 16.75 1.34
CA ASN A 81 27.77 15.52 0.97
C ASN A 81 26.93 14.58 0.11
N TYR A 82 25.71 14.95 -0.28
CA TYR A 82 24.85 14.11 -1.11
C TYR A 82 23.83 14.91 -1.92
N THR A 83 23.42 14.35 -3.05
CA THR A 83 22.33 14.89 -3.85
C THR A 83 21.21 13.86 -3.94
N LEU A 84 20.01 14.25 -3.51
CA LEU A 84 18.79 13.47 -3.68
C LEU A 84 18.05 13.97 -4.92
N THR A 85 17.75 13.07 -5.84
CA THR A 85 16.93 13.34 -7.02
C THR A 85 15.68 12.46 -6.97
N ASN A 86 14.53 13.08 -6.79
CA ASN A 86 13.25 12.38 -6.72
C ASN A 86 12.59 12.25 -8.11
N ASN A 87 11.68 11.28 -8.25
CA ASN A 87 10.84 11.05 -9.43
C ASN A 87 11.63 10.86 -10.74
N VAL A 88 12.78 10.16 -10.68
CA VAL A 88 13.57 9.84 -11.86
C VAL A 88 13.02 8.58 -12.50
N VAL A 89 12.72 8.61 -13.80
CA VAL A 89 12.31 7.39 -14.51
C VAL A 89 13.54 6.58 -14.88
N VAL A 90 13.65 5.36 -14.34
CA VAL A 90 14.69 4.38 -14.66
C VAL A 90 14.00 3.09 -15.08
N ASP A 91 14.32 2.59 -16.28
CA ASP A 91 13.72 1.37 -16.84
C ASP A 91 12.18 1.35 -16.85
N GLY A 92 11.56 2.54 -16.96
CA GLY A 92 10.10 2.71 -17.01
C GLY A 92 9.41 2.85 -15.64
N GLU A 93 10.15 2.83 -14.53
CA GLU A 93 9.64 3.05 -13.17
C GLU A 93 10.17 4.36 -12.58
N GLU A 94 9.32 5.12 -11.89
CA GLU A 94 9.77 6.28 -11.11
C GLU A 94 10.50 5.81 -9.84
N THR A 95 11.74 6.25 -9.67
CA THR A 95 12.59 5.94 -8.51
C THR A 95 13.27 7.22 -7.99
N ALA A 96 13.53 7.26 -6.69
CA ALA A 96 14.43 8.23 -6.11
C ALA A 96 15.87 7.76 -6.26
N ARG A 97 16.78 8.69 -6.51
CA ARG A 97 18.21 8.41 -6.66
C ARG A 97 19.00 9.24 -5.67
N LEU A 98 20.02 8.64 -5.07
CA LEU A 98 20.93 9.30 -4.15
C LEU A 98 22.33 9.22 -4.70
N GLU A 99 23.00 10.36 -4.75
CA GLU A 99 24.40 10.47 -5.15
C GLU A 99 25.25 10.91 -3.96
N LYS A 100 26.38 10.24 -3.76
CA LYS A 100 27.36 10.59 -2.73
C LYS A 100 28.37 11.60 -3.27
N HIS A 101 28.65 12.66 -2.50
CA HIS A 101 29.69 13.66 -2.77
C HIS A 101 30.66 13.80 -1.59
N ALA A 102 30.82 12.76 -0.78
CA ALA A 102 31.61 12.87 0.44
C ALA A 102 33.12 12.94 0.11
N PRO A 103 33.91 13.74 0.86
CA PRO A 103 35.36 13.77 0.69
C PRO A 103 35.98 12.38 0.95
N LEU A 104 36.88 11.98 0.05
CA LEU A 104 37.45 10.63 -0.09
C LEU A 104 38.05 10.02 1.20
N ALA A 105 38.44 10.83 2.18
CA ALA A 105 39.24 10.38 3.32
C ALA A 105 38.44 9.74 4.48
N LEU A 106 37.10 9.92 4.57
CA LEU A 106 36.34 9.51 5.76
C LEU A 106 35.01 8.77 5.49
N GLN A 107 34.46 8.76 4.26
CA GLN A 107 33.11 8.22 4.01
C GLN A 107 32.91 7.49 2.67
N ALA A 108 33.91 7.47 1.78
CA ALA A 108 33.77 6.98 0.41
C ALA A 108 33.52 5.46 0.27
N GLY A 109 33.86 4.67 1.29
CA GLY A 109 33.67 3.20 1.31
C GLY A 109 32.62 2.70 2.30
N HIS A 110 31.94 3.59 3.04
CA HIS A 110 31.04 3.20 4.11
C HIS A 110 29.57 3.23 3.67
N THR A 111 28.81 2.23 4.11
CA THR A 111 27.34 2.23 4.04
C THR A 111 26.80 3.40 4.85
N TRP A 112 25.82 4.11 4.29
CA TRP A 112 25.09 5.15 5.01
C TRP A 112 23.74 4.60 5.44
N LEU A 113 23.19 5.14 6.51
CA LEU A 113 21.84 4.83 6.95
C LEU A 113 20.95 6.01 6.56
N ILE A 114 19.88 5.76 5.82
CA ILE A 114 18.94 6.81 5.41
C ILE A 114 17.61 6.64 6.14
N SER A 115 17.09 7.75 6.62
CA SER A 115 15.79 7.82 7.29
C SER A 115 14.96 8.99 6.74
N GLY A 116 13.64 8.86 6.71
CA GLY A 116 12.74 9.89 6.20
C GLY A 116 11.36 9.34 5.85
N THR A 117 10.57 10.15 5.16
CA THR A 117 9.26 9.72 4.64
C THR A 117 9.37 9.44 3.15
N ILE A 118 8.90 8.27 2.73
CA ILE A 118 9.00 7.78 1.35
C ILE A 118 7.62 7.65 0.71
N GLN A 119 7.55 7.95 -0.59
CA GLN A 119 6.45 7.50 -1.44
C GLN A 119 6.87 6.19 -2.10
N PRO A 120 6.16 5.08 -1.85
CA PRO A 120 6.36 3.83 -2.58
C PRO A 120 6.27 4.05 -4.10
N THR A 121 6.87 3.17 -4.89
CA THR A 121 6.82 3.31 -6.35
C THR A 121 5.40 3.17 -6.90
N THR A 122 4.57 2.40 -6.20
CA THR A 122 3.13 2.23 -6.47
C THR A 122 2.26 3.40 -6.01
N TYR A 123 2.83 4.45 -5.40
CA TYR A 123 2.07 5.56 -4.83
C TYR A 123 1.42 6.48 -5.89
N ILE A 124 0.15 6.83 -5.68
CA ILE A 124 -0.63 7.76 -6.51
C ILE A 124 -0.36 9.20 -6.07
N SER A 125 0.35 9.96 -6.90
CA SER A 125 0.77 11.34 -6.61
C SER A 125 -0.40 12.33 -6.53
N GLY A 126 -1.46 12.10 -7.32
CA GLY A 126 -2.65 12.95 -7.35
C GLY A 126 -3.57 12.74 -6.14
N SER A 127 -3.96 13.83 -5.46
CA SER A 127 -4.92 13.79 -4.35
C SER A 127 -6.28 13.21 -4.76
N GLY A 128 -6.75 13.54 -5.97
CA GLY A 128 -7.99 12.96 -6.53
C GLY A 128 -7.89 11.45 -6.75
N GLY A 129 -6.76 10.97 -7.28
CA GLY A 129 -6.53 9.54 -7.48
C GLY A 129 -6.51 8.75 -6.17
N ARG A 130 -5.87 9.31 -5.13
CA ARG A 130 -5.91 8.71 -3.77
C ARG A 130 -7.32 8.65 -3.20
N ALA A 131 -8.11 9.71 -3.37
CA ALA A 131 -9.50 9.73 -2.91
C ALA A 131 -10.35 8.66 -3.61
N ILE A 132 -10.21 8.51 -4.93
CA ILE A 132 -10.95 7.51 -5.71
C ILE A 132 -10.54 6.09 -5.30
N ALA A 133 -9.25 5.82 -5.10
CA ALA A 133 -8.77 4.49 -4.72
C ALA A 133 -9.40 4.00 -3.40
N ASN A 134 -9.52 4.89 -2.40
CA ASN A 134 -10.19 4.57 -1.14
C ASN A 134 -11.71 4.37 -1.31
N LEU A 135 -12.36 5.13 -2.20
CA LEU A 135 -13.79 4.96 -2.48
C LEU A 135 -14.11 3.59 -3.10
N ILE A 136 -13.22 3.01 -3.91
CA ILE A 136 -13.42 1.68 -4.51
C ILE A 136 -13.62 0.62 -3.41
N VAL A 137 -12.80 0.66 -2.37
CA VAL A 137 -12.89 -0.27 -1.23
C VAL A 137 -14.24 -0.12 -0.52
N ILE A 138 -14.69 1.11 -0.29
CA ILE A 138 -15.97 1.40 0.37
C ILE A 138 -17.15 0.87 -0.46
N PHE A 139 -17.19 1.17 -1.76
CA PHE A 139 -18.26 0.69 -2.64
C PHE A 139 -18.28 -0.83 -2.74
N PHE A 140 -17.12 -1.48 -2.77
CA PHE A 140 -17.03 -2.92 -2.77
C PHE A 140 -17.55 -3.55 -1.46
N ALA A 141 -17.23 -2.96 -0.32
CA ALA A 141 -17.78 -3.37 0.98
C ALA A 141 -19.31 -3.28 1.02
N ILE A 142 -19.87 -2.18 0.51
CA ILE A 142 -21.33 -1.97 0.43
C ILE A 142 -21.98 -3.03 -0.47
N ALA A 143 -21.37 -3.35 -1.62
CA ALA A 143 -21.88 -4.37 -2.52
C ALA A 143 -21.95 -5.76 -1.85
N ILE A 144 -20.91 -6.15 -1.10
CA ILE A 144 -20.91 -7.40 -0.32
C ILE A 144 -22.02 -7.39 0.73
N MET A 145 -22.19 -6.28 1.44
CA MET A 145 -23.25 -6.14 2.45
C MET A 145 -24.65 -6.33 1.84
N ILE A 146 -24.93 -5.74 0.67
CA ILE A 146 -26.21 -5.90 -0.02
C ILE A 146 -26.44 -7.36 -0.41
N VAL A 147 -25.43 -8.02 -0.96
CA VAL A 147 -25.52 -9.45 -1.33
C VAL A 147 -25.79 -10.32 -0.10
N ALA A 148 -25.12 -10.03 1.03
CA ALA A 148 -25.32 -10.74 2.28
C ALA A 148 -26.73 -10.52 2.88
N LEU A 149 -27.32 -9.33 2.70
CA LEU A 149 -28.66 -9.00 3.21
C LEU A 149 -29.80 -9.50 2.31
N THR A 150 -29.52 -9.78 1.03
CA THR A 150 -30.51 -10.24 0.03
C THR A 150 -31.43 -11.38 0.52
N PRO A 151 -30.95 -12.49 1.13
CA PRO A 151 -31.83 -13.56 1.61
C PRO A 151 -32.75 -13.09 2.73
N THR A 152 -32.24 -12.28 3.66
CA THR A 152 -33.02 -11.71 4.77
C THR A 152 -34.12 -10.78 4.27
N LEU A 153 -33.81 -9.97 3.24
CA LEU A 153 -34.76 -9.09 2.60
C LEU A 153 -35.84 -9.88 1.83
N LYS A 154 -35.46 -10.93 1.09
CA LYS A 154 -36.42 -11.81 0.41
C LYS A 154 -37.36 -12.51 1.39
N ASN A 155 -36.85 -13.03 2.51
CA ASN A 155 -37.68 -13.70 3.51
C ASN A 155 -38.71 -12.73 4.13
N LYS A 156 -38.29 -11.51 4.51
CA LYS A 156 -39.21 -10.49 5.03
C LYS A 156 -40.26 -10.05 4.01
N PHE A 157 -39.90 -9.98 2.73
CA PHE A 157 -40.84 -9.61 1.67
C PHE A 157 -41.88 -10.70 1.41
N LEU A 158 -41.46 -11.98 1.40
CA LEU A 158 -42.37 -13.11 1.31
C LEU A 158 -43.31 -13.20 2.53
N ASP A 159 -42.81 -12.92 3.73
CA ASP A 159 -43.63 -12.89 4.95
C ASP A 159 -44.69 -11.77 4.93
N ASN A 160 -44.40 -10.64 4.29
CA ASN A 160 -45.31 -9.50 4.18
C ASN A 160 -46.36 -9.65 3.06
N ILE A 161 -46.10 -10.46 2.03
CA ILE A 161 -47.04 -10.72 0.92
C ILE A 161 -47.82 -12.03 1.12
N GLY A 162 -47.29 -12.94 1.95
CA GLY A 162 -47.92 -14.22 2.28
C GLY A 162 -49.00 -14.15 3.38
N LYS A 163 -49.44 -12.95 3.77
CA LYS A 163 -50.65 -12.68 4.54
C LYS A 163 -51.60 -11.85 3.70
#